data_AF-A0A2G1YRE8-F1
#
_entry.id   AF-A0A2G1YRE8-F1
#
_cell.length_a   1.000
_cell.length_b   1.000
_cell.length_c   1.000
_cell.angle_alpha   90.00
_cell.angle_beta   90.00
_cell.angle_gamma   90.00
#
_symmetry.space_group_name_H-M   'P 1'
#
loop_
_entity.id
_entity.type
_entity.pdbx_description
1 polymer ?
#
loop_
_entity_poly.entity_id
_entity_poly.type
_entity_poly.pdbx_seq_one_letter_code
_entity_poly.pdbx_strand_id
1 'polypeptide(L)'
;MPRTLDADEHKKAREAIMIHVRKVVPKALIVAVITGLYMFFQVFGEISDSGPTHFQILLGIKASLGLWLGFRGINQVFFGIQPWVFKSHYFPFSLVVIIIFLSQLMYL
;
A
#
# COMPACT_ATOMS: atom_id res chain seq x y z
N MET A 1 23.06 11.76 -2.29
CA MET A 1 23.40 13.19 -2.12
C MET A 1 24.23 13.35 -0.85
N PRO A 2 25.56 13.24 -0.92
CA PRO A 2 26.47 13.73 0.11
C PRO A 2 26.92 15.13 -0.33
N ARG A 3 26.43 16.18 0.30
CA ARG A 3 26.93 17.52 -0.04
C ARG A 3 27.52 18.28 1.15
N THR A 4 27.26 17.85 2.39
CA THR A 4 27.73 18.59 3.57
C THR A 4 28.01 17.75 4.82
N LEU A 5 27.74 16.44 4.82
CA LEU A 5 27.90 15.59 6.00
C LEU A 5 28.96 14.52 5.72
N ASP A 6 29.83 14.27 6.70
CA ASP A 6 30.73 13.12 6.67
C ASP A 6 29.95 11.79 6.80
N ALA A 7 30.57 10.65 6.48
CA ALA A 7 29.91 9.34 6.52
C ALA A 7 29.30 9.02 7.89
N ASP A 8 29.98 9.38 8.99
CA ASP A 8 29.48 9.17 10.35
C ASP A 8 28.31 10.09 10.70
N GLU A 9 28.36 11.34 10.24
CA GLU A 9 27.29 12.31 10.44
C GLU A 9 26.04 11.94 9.64
N HIS A 10 26.21 11.44 8.41
CA HIS A 10 25.14 10.89 7.60
C HIS A 10 24.45 9.71 8.27
N LYS A 11 25.22 8.80 8.90
CA LYS A 11 24.65 7.66 9.63
C LYS A 11 23.83 8.14 10.82
N LYS A 12 24.34 9.08 11.62
CA LYS A 12 23.62 9.68 12.76
C LYS A 12 22.33 10.38 12.32
N ALA A 13 22.40 11.18 11.25
CA ALA A 13 21.23 11.87 10.69
C ALA A 13 20.17 10.88 10.18
N ARG A 14 20.59 9.81 9.49
CA ARG A 14 19.70 8.74 9.03
C ARG A 14 19.04 8.02 10.20
N GLU A 15 19.79 7.68 11.23
CA GLU A 15 19.27 7.02 12.43
C GLU A 15 18.20 7.89 13.11
N ALA A 16 18.47 9.19 13.27
CA ALA A 16 17.53 10.15 13.85
C ALA A 16 16.20 10.22 13.06
N ILE A 17 16.27 10.26 11.73
CA ILE A 17 15.09 10.22 10.86
C ILE A 17 14.38 8.87 11.00
N MET A 18 15.12 7.76 10.98
CA MET A 18 14.57 6.41 11.05
C MET A 18 13.79 6.16 12.34
N ILE A 19 14.21 6.73 13.47
CA ILE A 19 13.46 6.65 14.74
C ILE A 19 12.06 7.26 14.58
N HIS A 20 11.97 8.44 13.97
CA HIS A 20 10.69 9.09 13.72
C HIS A 20 9.85 8.31 12.70
N VAL A 21 10.46 7.91 11.58
CA VAL A 21 9.82 7.15 10.50
C VAL A 21 9.22 5.85 11.03
N ARG A 22 9.95 5.07 11.83
CA ARG A 22 9.47 3.82 12.45
C ARG A 22 8.27 4.04 13.36
N LYS A 23 8.08 5.24 13.92
CA LYS A 23 6.92 5.57 14.77
C LYS A 23 5.69 5.98 13.96
N VAL A 24 5.88 6.71 12.86
CA VAL A 24 4.76 7.28 12.07
C VAL A 24 4.27 6.39 10.96
N VAL A 25 5.16 5.64 10.28
CA VAL A 25 4.82 4.79 9.14
C VAL A 25 3.78 3.71 9.49
N PRO A 26 3.90 2.98 10.62
CA PRO A 26 2.89 2.01 11.05
C PRO A 26 1.48 2.61 11.15
N LYS A 27 1.40 3.81 11.74
CA LYS A 27 0.12 4.50 11.98
C LYS A 27 -0.46 4.99 10.66
N ALA A 28 0.37 5.58 9.80
CA ALA A 28 -0.03 6.03 8.48
C ALA A 28 -0.54 4.87 7.61
N LEU A 29 0.10 3.69 7.69
CA LEU A 29 -0.35 2.50 6.97
C LEU A 29 -1.74 2.04 7.41
N ILE A 30 -1.99 1.97 8.73
CA ILE A 30 -3.32 1.62 9.25
C ILE A 30 -4.37 2.59 8.75
N VAL A 31 -4.10 3.90 8.86
CA VAL A 31 -5.01 4.94 8.38
C VAL A 31 -5.30 4.76 6.90
N ALA A 32 -4.29 4.54 6.06
CA ALA A 32 -4.46 4.33 4.63
C ALA A 32 -5.31 3.09 4.28
N VAL A 33 -5.13 1.99 5.03
CA VAL A 33 -5.93 0.77 4.83
C VAL A 33 -7.38 1.02 5.23
N ILE A 34 -7.63 1.66 6.38
CA ILE A 34 -8.98 1.95 6.87
C ILE A 34 -9.70 2.92 5.93
N THR A 35 -9.04 4.00 5.51
CA THR A 35 -9.65 4.97 4.59
C THR A 35 -9.90 4.35 3.21
N GLY A 36 -8.98 3.51 2.72
CA GLY A 36 -9.17 2.76 1.48
C GLY A 36 -10.38 1.81 1.55
N LEU A 37 -10.54 1.07 2.65
CA LEU A 37 -11.70 0.23 2.89
C LEU A 37 -13.00 1.04 2.95
N TYR A 38 -12.99 2.14 3.69
CA TYR A 38 -14.15 3.03 3.78
C TYR A 38 -14.55 3.58 2.41
N MET A 39 -13.59 4.08 1.62
CA MET A 39 -13.85 4.55 0.26
C MET A 39 -14.38 3.45 -0.66
N PHE A 40 -13.88 2.22 -0.53
CA PHE A 40 -14.41 1.09 -1.30
C PHE A 40 -15.91 0.91 -1.03
N PHE A 41 -16.33 0.88 0.24
CA PHE A 41 -17.76 0.74 0.57
C PHE A 41 -18.61 1.90 0.08
N GLN A 42 -18.08 3.13 0.06
CA GLN A 42 -18.80 4.30 -0.44
C GLN A 42 -18.93 4.33 -1.97
N VAL A 43 -17.91 3.81 -2.69
CA VAL A 43 -17.82 3.96 -4.15
C VAL A 43 -18.27 2.71 -4.91
N PHE A 44 -18.29 1.53 -4.28
CA PHE A 44 -18.63 0.27 -4.96
C PHE A 44 -20.09 0.24 -5.46
N GLY A 45 -21.02 0.82 -4.70
CA GLY A 45 -22.43 0.91 -5.09
C GLY A 45 -23.16 -0.44 -5.08
N GLU A 46 -24.42 -0.42 -5.53
CA GLU A 46 -25.26 -1.62 -5.64
C GLU A 46 -24.94 -2.42 -6.91
N ILE A 47 -25.02 -3.74 -6.82
CA ILE A 47 -24.88 -4.64 -7.97
C ILE A 47 -26.27 -4.83 -8.58
N SER A 48 -26.41 -4.51 -9.86
CA SER A 48 -27.67 -4.70 -10.58
C SER A 48 -27.98 -6.18 -10.83
N ASP A 49 -29.23 -6.50 -11.15
CA ASP A 49 -29.65 -7.86 -11.53
C ASP A 49 -28.93 -8.39 -12.77
N SER A 50 -28.43 -7.49 -13.63
CA SER A 50 -27.63 -7.84 -14.81
C SER A 50 -26.16 -8.14 -14.50
N GLY A 51 -25.75 -8.01 -13.24
CA GLY A 51 -24.40 -8.23 -12.75
C GLY A 51 -23.62 -6.94 -12.46
N PRO A 52 -22.33 -7.07 -12.08
CA PRO A 52 -21.46 -5.93 -11.78
C PRO A 52 -21.01 -5.22 -13.04
N THR A 53 -20.90 -3.89 -12.95
CA THR A 53 -20.37 -3.06 -14.04
C THR A 53 -18.87 -3.29 -14.23
N HIS A 54 -18.35 -2.92 -15.40
CA HIS A 54 -16.90 -2.92 -15.68
C HIS A 54 -16.10 -2.19 -14.60
N PHE A 55 -16.59 -1.03 -14.17
CA PHE A 55 -16.01 -0.28 -13.07
C PHE A 55 -15.97 -1.08 -11.76
N GLN A 56 -17.08 -1.72 -11.38
CA GLN A 56 -17.16 -2.54 -10.15
C GLN A 56 -16.23 -3.75 -10.19
N ILE A 57 -16.12 -4.41 -11.35
CA ILE A 57 -15.22 -5.55 -11.54
C ILE A 57 -13.76 -5.10 -11.35
N LEU A 58 -13.34 -4.04 -12.05
CA LEU A 58 -11.97 -3.52 -11.94
C LEU A 58 -11.68 -2.93 -10.55
N LEU A 59 -12.64 -2.25 -9.94
CA LEU A 59 -12.54 -1.76 -8.56
C LEU A 59 -12.39 -2.91 -7.57
N GLY A 60 -13.13 -4.01 -7.75
CA GLY A 60 -13.01 -5.22 -6.94
C GLY A 60 -11.62 -5.84 -7.02
N ILE A 61 -11.10 -6.04 -8.24
CA ILE A 61 -9.73 -6.54 -8.46
C ILE A 61 -8.72 -5.62 -7.79
N LYS A 62 -8.82 -4.30 -8.03
CA LYS A 62 -7.94 -3.29 -7.46
C LYS A 62 -7.98 -3.32 -5.92
N ALA A 63 -9.16 -3.43 -5.33
CA ALA A 63 -9.35 -3.51 -3.89
C ALA A 63 -8.74 -4.78 -3.30
N SER A 64 -8.86 -5.93 -3.97
CA SER A 64 -8.22 -7.17 -3.53
C SER A 64 -6.69 -7.06 -3.53
N LEU A 65 -6.10 -6.47 -4.58
CA LEU A 65 -4.65 -6.24 -4.64
C LEU A 65 -4.18 -5.25 -3.55
N GLY A 66 -4.94 -4.17 -3.34
CA GLY A 66 -4.66 -3.19 -2.28
C GLY A 66 -4.78 -3.78 -0.87
N LEU A 67 -5.80 -4.60 -0.64
CA LEU A 67 -6.00 -5.32 0.63
C LEU A 67 -4.85 -6.28 0.92
N TRP A 68 -4.37 -7.01 -0.08
CA TRP A 68 -3.20 -7.86 0.07
C TRP A 68 -1.95 -7.05 0.48
N LEU A 69 -1.70 -5.91 -0.18
CA LEU A 69 -0.59 -5.00 0.18
C LEU A 69 -0.74 -4.45 1.61
N GLY A 70 -1.94 -4.03 1.99
CA GLY A 70 -2.25 -3.54 3.33
C GLY A 70 -2.05 -4.61 4.40
N PHE A 71 -2.63 -5.80 4.20
CA PHE A 71 -2.49 -6.94 5.09
C PHE A 71 -1.02 -7.35 5.28
N ARG A 72 -0.26 -7.43 4.18
CA ARG A 72 1.18 -7.68 4.23
C ARG A 72 1.91 -6.60 5.04
N GLY A 73 1.64 -5.33 4.76
CA GLY A 73 2.32 -4.22 5.42
C GLY A 73 2.07 -4.21 6.94
N ILE A 74 0.81 -4.42 7.35
CA ILE A 74 0.45 -4.53 8.77
C ILE A 74 1.18 -5.72 9.40
N ASN A 75 1.18 -6.88 8.76
CA ASN A 75 1.87 -8.06 9.30
C ASN A 75 3.38 -7.88 9.44
N GLN A 76 4.01 -7.22 8.47
CA GLN A 76 5.43 -6.90 8.51
C GLN A 76 5.77 -5.94 9.66
N VAL A 77 4.90 -4.95 9.90
CA VAL A 77 5.11 -3.91 10.92
C VAL A 77 4.84 -4.41 12.33
N PHE A 78 3.75 -5.16 12.55
CA PHE A 78 3.30 -5.54 13.90
C PHE A 78 3.83 -6.89 14.36
N PHE A 79 3.92 -7.87 13.47
CA PHE A 79 4.30 -9.24 13.84
C PHE A 79 5.73 -9.59 13.46
N GLY A 80 6.46 -8.68 12.80
CA GLY A 80 7.83 -8.91 12.33
C GLY A 80 7.95 -10.12 11.40
N ILE A 81 6.83 -10.62 10.88
CA ILE A 81 6.78 -11.83 10.09
C ILE A 81 7.52 -11.55 8.79
N GLN A 82 8.48 -12.42 8.44
CA GLN A 82 9.05 -12.41 7.09
C GLN A 82 7.88 -12.43 6.10
N PRO A 83 7.82 -11.46 5.15
CA PRO A 83 6.65 -11.27 4.30
C PRO A 83 6.27 -12.62 3.71
N TRP A 84 5.10 -13.14 4.10
CA TRP A 84 4.63 -14.46 3.71
C TRP A 84 4.88 -14.62 2.19
N VAL A 85 5.74 -15.58 1.85
CA VAL A 85 6.12 -15.99 0.49
C VAL A 85 7.12 -15.11 -0.31
N PHE A 86 7.29 -13.80 -0.07
CA PHE A 86 8.15 -12.95 -0.93
C PHE A 86 9.09 -12.00 -0.19
N LYS A 87 10.35 -12.40 0.00
CA LYS A 87 11.46 -11.54 0.48
C LYS A 87 11.76 -10.36 -0.44
N SER A 88 11.33 -10.43 -1.70
CA SER A 88 11.57 -9.41 -2.72
C SER A 88 10.58 -8.24 -2.63
N HIS A 89 11.09 -7.03 -2.90
CA HIS A 89 10.29 -5.82 -3.05
C HIS A 89 9.66 -5.69 -4.45
N TYR A 90 10.08 -6.50 -5.43
CA TYR A 90 9.58 -6.44 -6.79
C TYR A 90 8.08 -6.76 -6.87
N PHE A 91 7.61 -7.76 -6.12
CA PHE A 91 6.21 -8.16 -6.17
C PHE A 91 5.25 -7.09 -5.61
N PRO A 92 5.48 -6.51 -4.41
CA PRO A 92 4.71 -5.34 -3.96
C PRO A 92 4.73 -4.19 -4.94
N PHE A 93 5.91 -3.90 -5.51
CA PHE A 93 6.06 -2.81 -6.46
C PHE A 93 5.26 -3.06 -7.75
N SER A 94 5.31 -4.28 -8.30
CA SER A 94 4.51 -4.63 -9.47
C SER A 94 3.01 -4.52 -9.19
N LEU A 95 2.55 -4.92 -7.99
CA LEU A 95 1.15 -4.75 -7.60
C LEU A 95 0.72 -3.28 -7.58
N VAL A 96 1.57 -2.38 -7.06
CA VAL A 96 1.31 -0.93 -7.09
C VAL A 96 1.20 -0.43 -8.53
N VAL A 97 2.12 -0.84 -9.41
CA VAL A 97 2.07 -0.47 -10.84
C VAL A 97 0.78 -0.97 -11.49
N ILE A 98 0.40 -2.23 -11.25
CA ILE A 98 -0.86 -2.81 -11.75
C ILE A 98 -2.07 -2.02 -11.24
N ILE A 99 -2.12 -1.65 -9.95
CA ILE A 99 -3.20 -0.84 -9.37
C ILE A 99 -3.33 0.52 -10.06
N ILE A 100 -2.22 1.16 -10.43
CA ILE A 100 -2.21 2.44 -11.16
C ILE A 100 -2.82 2.25 -12.55
N PHE A 101 -2.42 1.21 -13.28
CA PHE A 101 -2.98 0.92 -14.60
C PHE A 101 -4.47 0.57 -14.54
N LEU A 102 -4.87 -0.29 -13.58
CA LEU A 102 -6.28 -0.59 -13.34
C LEU A 102 -7.10 0.68 -13.11
N SER A 103 -6.54 1.67 -12.42
CA SER A 103 -7.22 2.96 -12.18
C SER A 103 -7.49 3.74 -13.47
N GLN A 104 -6.65 3.59 -14.50
CA GLN A 104 -6.89 4.20 -15.81
C GLN A 104 -7.96 3.42 -16.59
N LEU A 105 -7.95 2.09 -16.50
CA LEU A 105 -8.89 1.21 -17.19
C LEU A 105 -10.32 1.26 -16.64
N MET A 106 -10.49 1.71 -15.39
CA MET A 106 -11.80 1.82 -14.73
C MET A 106 -12.76 2.80 -15.41
N TYR A 107 -12.25 3.78 -16.16
CA TYR A 107 -13.04 4.84 -16.80
C TYR A 107 -13.07 4.76 -18.33
N LEU A 108 -12.53 3.68 -18.89
CA LEU A 108 -12.66 3.32 -20.30
C LEU A 108 -13.93 2.49 -20.50
#